data_AF-A0A0L0CNS9-F1
#
_entry.id   AF-A0A0L0CNS9-F1
#
_cell.length_a   1.000
_cell.length_b   1.000
_cell.length_c   1.000
_cell.angle_alpha   90.00
_cell.angle_beta   90.00
_cell.angle_gamma   90.00
#
_symmetry.space_group_name_H-M   'P 1'
#
loop_
_entity.id
_entity.type
_entity.pdbx_description
1 polymer ?
#
loop_
_entity_poly.entity_id
_entity_poly.type
_entity_poly.pdbx_seq_one_letter_code
_entity_poly.pdbx_strand_id
1 'polypeptide(L)'
;MAYSTLLTLSFLLAAVFILTPTYTEAKCNLCSDYGIACVNETAFNFCINGKPDTSNVYNCPSGKICSATGLKCAANARPACEPNKGCGICDGVKLFACTSRTTFAQCNGPILSGKNINCPKGLTCSTQSTEICVNACDRPTTYECDRETPL
;
A
#
# COMPACT_ATOMS: atom_id res chain seq x y z
N MET A 1 23.25 -45.09 6.97
CA MET A 1 21.92 -44.72 7.51
C MET A 1 21.79 -43.22 7.79
N ALA A 2 22.77 -42.54 8.41
CA ALA A 2 22.71 -41.10 8.69
C ALA A 2 22.70 -40.16 7.45
N TYR A 3 23.33 -40.56 6.34
CA TYR A 3 23.37 -39.74 5.11
C TYR A 3 21.99 -39.65 4.42
N SER A 4 21.23 -40.75 4.43
CA SER A 4 19.88 -40.79 3.86
C SER A 4 18.89 -39.97 4.69
N THR A 5 19.07 -39.88 6.02
CA THR A 5 18.22 -39.05 6.89
C THR A 5 18.57 -37.57 6.79
N LEU A 6 19.83 -37.22 6.51
CA LEU A 6 20.25 -35.84 6.24
C LEU A 6 19.70 -35.31 4.90
N LEU A 7 19.69 -36.15 3.87
CA LEU A 7 19.11 -35.81 2.56
C LEU A 7 17.60 -35.58 2.63
N THR A 8 16.86 -36.42 3.36
CA THR A 8 15.40 -36.24 3.52
C THR A 8 15.06 -35.00 4.33
N LEU A 9 15.85 -34.68 5.38
CA LEU A 9 15.65 -33.46 6.17
C LEU A 9 15.88 -32.19 5.33
N SER A 10 16.90 -32.21 4.46
CA SER A 10 17.20 -31.11 3.52
C SER A 10 16.07 -30.87 2.52
N PHE A 11 15.52 -31.94 1.94
CA PHE A 11 14.37 -31.86 1.04
C PHE A 11 13.11 -31.33 1.73
N LEU A 12 12.85 -31.74 2.98
CA LEU A 12 11.72 -31.25 3.77
C LEU A 12 11.85 -29.75 4.10
N LEU A 13 13.05 -29.29 4.47
CA LEU A 13 13.33 -27.87 4.75
C LEU A 13 13.16 -27.01 3.48
N ALA A 14 13.62 -27.49 2.32
CA ALA A 14 13.44 -26.79 1.05
C ALA A 14 11.95 -26.68 0.67
N ALA A 15 11.16 -27.74 0.89
CA ALA A 15 9.72 -27.72 0.60
C ALA A 15 8.95 -26.71 1.46
N VAL A 16 9.31 -26.55 2.74
CA VAL A 16 8.69 -25.56 3.63
C VAL A 16 8.99 -24.12 3.19
N PHE A 17 10.19 -23.85 2.66
CA PHE A 17 10.57 -22.51 2.21
C PHE A 17 9.84 -22.07 0.93
N ILE A 18 9.40 -23.02 0.09
CA ILE A 18 8.63 -22.74 -1.13
C ILE A 18 7.15 -22.45 -0.83
N LEU A 19 6.64 -22.94 0.31
CA LEU A 19 5.23 -22.81 0.70
C LEU A 19 4.92 -21.55 1.52
N THR A 20 5.89 -20.66 1.76
CA THR A 20 5.58 -19.39 2.41
C THR A 20 4.75 -18.53 1.46
N PRO A 21 3.52 -18.12 1.82
CA PRO A 21 2.74 -17.22 0.99
C PRO A 21 3.54 -15.93 0.81
N THR A 22 3.84 -15.58 -0.45
CA THR A 22 4.39 -14.28 -0.78
C THR A 22 3.30 -13.24 -0.48
N TYR A 23 3.47 -12.51 0.63
CA TYR A 23 2.65 -11.36 0.94
C TYR A 23 2.87 -10.33 -0.17
N THR A 24 1.94 -10.25 -1.12
CA THR A 24 1.96 -9.20 -2.13
C THR A 24 1.47 -7.93 -1.44
N GLU A 25 2.41 -7.04 -1.13
CA GLU A 25 2.13 -5.66 -0.77
C GLU A 25 1.06 -5.08 -1.71
N ALA A 26 0.05 -4.43 -1.14
CA ALA A 26 -1.08 -3.87 -1.86
C ALA A 26 -0.62 -2.73 -2.79
N LYS A 27 -0.26 -3.07 -4.05
CA LYS A 27 0.18 -2.11 -5.07
C LYS A 27 -1.01 -1.62 -5.88
N CYS A 28 -1.52 -0.45 -5.52
CA CYS A 28 -2.53 0.26 -6.30
C CYS A 28 -2.03 0.55 -7.73
N ASN A 29 -2.97 0.57 -8.69
CA ASN A 29 -2.72 0.83 -10.11
C ASN A 29 -1.72 -0.13 -10.78
N LEU A 30 -1.45 -1.29 -10.17
CA LEU A 30 -0.66 -2.35 -10.78
C LEU A 30 -1.59 -3.43 -11.34
N CYS A 31 -1.31 -3.88 -12.56
CA CYS A 31 -2.03 -5.00 -13.14
C CYS A 31 -1.73 -6.29 -12.37
N SER A 32 -2.79 -6.89 -11.84
CA SER A 32 -2.77 -8.25 -11.30
C SER A 32 -2.82 -9.29 -12.42
N ASP A 33 -2.49 -10.53 -12.07
CA ASP A 33 -2.61 -11.69 -12.96
C ASP A 33 -4.06 -11.93 -13.43
N TYR A 34 -5.04 -11.32 -12.77
CA TYR A 34 -6.47 -11.41 -13.08
C TYR A 34 -6.97 -10.31 -14.02
N GLY A 35 -6.06 -9.53 -14.61
CA GLY A 35 -6.36 -8.56 -15.65
C GLY A 35 -7.06 -7.30 -15.15
N ILE A 36 -6.92 -6.98 -13.86
CA ILE A 36 -7.40 -5.73 -13.28
C ILE A 36 -6.30 -5.05 -12.46
N ALA A 37 -6.41 -3.73 -12.32
CA ALA A 37 -5.61 -2.93 -11.42
C ALA A 37 -6.53 -2.20 -10.44
N CYS A 38 -6.39 -2.47 -9.15
CA CYS A 38 -7.18 -1.79 -8.12
C CYS A 38 -6.74 -0.33 -8.00
N VAL A 39 -7.69 0.60 -8.11
CA VAL A 39 -7.47 2.05 -7.99
C VAL A 39 -7.66 2.51 -6.54
N ASN A 40 -8.63 1.91 -5.84
CA ASN A 40 -8.90 2.07 -4.41
C ASN A 40 -9.58 0.79 -3.88
N GLU A 41 -10.09 0.82 -2.64
CA GLU A 41 -10.75 -0.33 -2.00
C GLU A 41 -11.94 -0.88 -2.80
N THR A 42 -12.65 -0.07 -3.58
CA THR A 42 -13.89 -0.46 -4.25
C THR A 42 -13.88 -0.19 -5.74
N ALA A 43 -12.76 0.21 -6.33
CA ALA A 43 -12.66 0.57 -7.73
C ALA A 43 -11.43 -0.03 -8.41
N PHE A 44 -11.56 -0.31 -9.70
CA PHE A 44 -10.52 -0.92 -10.52
C PHE A 44 -10.58 -0.45 -11.97
N ASN A 45 -9.44 -0.59 -12.66
CA ASN A 45 -9.32 -0.46 -14.11
C ASN A 45 -9.09 -1.85 -14.72
N PHE A 46 -9.48 -2.05 -15.98
CA PHE A 46 -9.05 -3.23 -16.73
C PHE A 46 -7.61 -3.09 -17.17
N CYS A 47 -6.92 -4.22 -17.30
CA CYS A 47 -5.57 -4.26 -17.84
C CYS A 47 -5.59 -4.70 -19.30
N ILE A 48 -4.99 -3.87 -20.17
CA ILE A 48 -4.80 -4.15 -21.59
C ILE A 48 -3.29 -4.23 -21.84
N ASN A 49 -2.83 -5.36 -22.37
CA ASN A 49 -1.39 -5.61 -22.61
C ASN A 49 -0.51 -5.37 -21.36
N GLY A 50 -1.01 -5.77 -20.18
CA GLY A 50 -0.30 -5.62 -18.91
C GLY A 50 -0.26 -4.20 -18.34
N LYS A 51 -1.00 -3.25 -18.93
CA LYS A 51 -1.10 -1.87 -18.44
C LYS A 51 -2.55 -1.53 -18.06
N PRO A 52 -2.79 -0.79 -16.97
CA PRO A 52 -4.14 -0.33 -16.62
C PRO A 52 -4.66 0.62 -17.69
N ASP A 53 -5.86 0.36 -18.20
CA ASP A 53 -6.61 1.31 -19.02
C ASP A 53 -7.31 2.32 -18.10
N THR A 54 -6.79 3.54 -18.05
CA THR A 54 -7.33 4.63 -17.21
C THR A 54 -8.50 5.36 -17.86
N SER A 55 -8.96 4.92 -19.03
CA SER A 55 -10.09 5.55 -19.74
C SER A 55 -11.42 5.37 -19.00
N ASN A 56 -11.57 4.28 -18.25
CA ASN A 56 -12.78 3.98 -17.49
C ASN A 56 -12.43 3.37 -16.13
N VAL A 57 -13.08 3.87 -15.08
CA VAL A 57 -12.99 3.32 -13.72
C VAL A 57 -14.25 2.54 -13.40
N TYR A 58 -14.08 1.27 -13.01
CA TYR A 58 -15.18 0.37 -12.67
C TYR A 58 -15.28 0.21 -11.16
N ASN A 59 -16.52 0.15 -10.65
CA ASN A 59 -16.79 -0.01 -9.22
C ASN A 59 -17.17 -1.45 -8.89
N CYS A 60 -16.69 -1.94 -7.76
CA CYS A 60 -17.14 -3.19 -7.18
C CYS A 60 -18.59 -3.08 -6.68
N PRO A 61 -19.39 -4.16 -6.79
CA PRO A 61 -20.72 -4.21 -6.21
C PRO A 61 -20.71 -3.96 -4.70
N SER A 62 -21.81 -3.46 -4.15
CA SER A 62 -21.95 -3.17 -2.73
C SER A 62 -21.51 -4.33 -1.84
N GLY A 63 -20.69 -4.03 -0.83
CA GLY A 63 -20.17 -5.01 0.13
C GLY A 63 -18.98 -5.85 -0.38
N LYS A 64 -18.45 -5.53 -1.56
CA LYS A 64 -17.23 -6.17 -2.10
C LYS A 64 -16.12 -5.15 -2.26
N ILE A 65 -14.89 -5.60 -2.05
CA ILE A 65 -13.69 -4.80 -2.24
C ILE A 65 -12.85 -5.33 -3.38
N CYS A 66 -12.06 -4.45 -4.00
CA CYS A 66 -11.12 -4.80 -5.03
C CYS A 66 -10.02 -5.68 -4.44
N SER A 67 -9.92 -6.89 -4.98
CA SER A 67 -8.91 -7.87 -4.60
C SER A 67 -8.06 -8.23 -5.82
N ALA A 68 -6.74 -8.32 -5.60
CA ALA A 68 -5.78 -8.79 -6.58
C ALA A 68 -5.58 -10.31 -6.51
N THR A 69 -6.36 -11.03 -5.68
CA THR A 69 -6.32 -12.49 -5.54
C THR A 69 -7.63 -13.13 -5.98
N GLY A 70 -7.57 -13.95 -7.05
CA GLY A 70 -8.61 -14.87 -7.53
C GLY A 70 -9.90 -14.26 -8.09
N LEU A 71 -10.42 -13.21 -7.46
CA LEU A 71 -11.71 -12.59 -7.72
C LEU A 71 -11.54 -11.07 -7.76
N LYS A 72 -11.95 -10.45 -8.88
CA LYS A 72 -11.86 -8.99 -9.10
C LYS A 72 -12.44 -8.17 -7.93
N CYS A 73 -13.62 -8.58 -7.47
CA CYS A 73 -14.31 -8.00 -6.33
C CYS A 73 -14.68 -9.12 -5.36
N ALA A 74 -14.13 -9.10 -4.15
CA ALA A 74 -14.33 -10.13 -3.14
C ALA A 74 -14.98 -9.55 -1.88
N ALA A 75 -15.85 -10.34 -1.25
CA ALA A 75 -16.35 -10.04 0.09
C ALA A 75 -15.36 -10.60 1.12
N ASN A 76 -15.14 -9.88 2.23
CA ASN A 76 -14.20 -10.28 3.30
C ASN A 76 -12.75 -10.51 2.85
N ALA A 77 -12.33 -9.92 1.73
CA ALA A 77 -10.92 -9.91 1.34
C ALA A 77 -10.17 -8.82 2.12
N ARG A 78 -8.84 -8.87 2.07
CA ARG A 78 -8.00 -7.71 2.40
C ARG A 78 -7.91 -6.82 1.15
N PRO A 79 -8.09 -5.50 1.26
CA PRO A 79 -8.06 -4.62 0.08
C PRO A 79 -6.70 -4.71 -0.60
N ALA A 80 -6.70 -4.96 -1.92
CA ALA A 80 -5.48 -5.01 -2.72
C ALA A 80 -4.93 -3.63 -3.08
N CYS A 81 -5.73 -2.59 -2.81
CA CYS A 81 -5.31 -1.21 -2.76
C CYS A 81 -5.84 -0.65 -1.45
N GLU A 82 -4.93 -0.47 -0.48
CA GLU A 82 -5.29 0.19 0.78
C GLU A 82 -5.76 1.62 0.47
N PRO A 83 -6.80 2.10 1.16
CA PRO A 83 -7.35 3.40 0.88
C PRO A 83 -6.27 4.44 1.17
N ASN A 84 -6.24 5.53 0.40
CA ASN A 84 -5.44 6.73 0.69
C ASN A 84 -5.93 7.44 1.96
N LYS A 85 -6.35 6.71 3.00
CA LYS A 85 -6.86 7.29 4.24
C LYS A 85 -5.77 8.16 4.83
N GLY A 86 -6.03 9.46 4.85
CA GLY A 86 -5.22 10.48 5.49
C GLY A 86 -3.98 10.96 4.73
N CYS A 87 -3.74 10.48 3.50
CA CYS A 87 -2.61 10.96 2.69
C CYS A 87 -2.94 12.26 1.94
N GLY A 88 -2.03 13.22 1.98
CA GLY A 88 -2.09 14.45 1.18
C GLY A 88 -3.20 15.42 1.58
N ILE A 89 -3.74 15.30 2.80
CA ILE A 89 -4.84 16.14 3.27
C ILE A 89 -4.31 17.47 3.80
N CYS A 90 -4.64 18.55 3.10
CA CYS A 90 -4.41 19.92 3.55
C CYS A 90 -5.70 20.49 4.12
N ASP A 91 -5.73 20.72 5.43
CA ASP A 91 -6.90 21.30 6.14
C ASP A 91 -6.96 22.84 6.08
N GLY A 92 -5.98 23.48 5.44
CA GLY A 92 -5.85 24.93 5.36
C GLY A 92 -5.20 25.58 6.59
N VAL A 93 -4.91 24.80 7.64
CA VAL A 93 -4.27 25.26 8.88
C VAL A 93 -2.82 24.76 8.94
N LYS A 94 -2.59 23.49 8.59
CA LYS A 94 -1.25 22.89 8.59
C LYS A 94 -0.50 23.24 7.31
N LEU A 95 0.79 23.52 7.45
CA LEU A 95 1.69 23.84 6.34
C LEU A 95 2.19 22.61 5.57
N PHE A 96 1.98 21.40 6.10
CA PHE A 96 2.46 20.16 5.51
C PHE A 96 1.44 19.04 5.69
N ALA A 97 1.42 18.11 4.74
CA ALA A 97 0.65 16.88 4.82
C ALA A 97 1.54 15.67 4.48
N CYS A 98 1.29 14.55 5.14
CA CYS A 98 1.97 13.29 4.86
C CYS A 98 1.49 12.71 3.53
N THR A 99 2.40 12.35 2.64
CA THR A 99 2.11 11.72 1.34
C THR A 99 2.52 10.26 1.30
N SER A 100 3.33 9.81 2.26
CA SER A 100 3.58 8.41 2.61
C SER A 100 3.97 8.29 4.09
N ARG A 101 4.27 7.07 4.58
CA ARG A 101 4.85 6.84 5.91
C ARG A 101 6.15 7.65 6.11
N THR A 102 6.89 7.94 5.05
CA THR A 102 8.22 8.56 5.13
C THR A 102 8.37 9.80 4.24
N THR A 103 7.28 10.30 3.65
CA THR A 103 7.30 11.49 2.80
C THR A 103 6.16 12.44 3.11
N PHE A 104 6.39 13.71 2.87
CA PHE A 104 5.44 14.80 3.08
C PHE A 104 5.55 15.83 1.97
N ALA A 105 4.53 16.66 1.82
CA ALA A 105 4.54 17.79 0.89
C ALA A 105 3.95 19.03 1.56
N GLN A 106 4.28 20.20 1.01
CA GLN A 106 3.76 21.48 1.51
C GLN A 106 2.29 21.66 1.14
N CYS A 107 1.51 22.23 2.05
CA CYS A 107 0.16 22.71 1.82
C CYS A 107 0.16 24.23 1.56
N ASN A 108 -0.49 24.65 0.49
CA ASN A 108 -0.79 26.04 0.17
C ASN A 108 -2.30 26.26 0.38
N GLY A 109 -2.68 26.53 1.64
CA GLY A 109 -4.09 26.49 2.05
C GLY A 109 -4.64 25.08 1.89
N PRO A 110 -5.74 24.86 1.12
CA PRO A 110 -6.31 23.54 0.90
C PRO A 110 -5.61 22.72 -0.21
N ILE A 111 -4.56 23.27 -0.85
CA ILE A 111 -3.92 22.67 -2.01
C ILE A 111 -2.58 22.03 -1.61
N LEU A 112 -2.42 20.74 -1.92
CA LEU A 112 -1.15 20.04 -1.76
C LEU A 112 -0.17 20.42 -2.90
N SER A 113 1.05 20.77 -2.55
CA SER A 113 2.15 20.94 -3.50
C SER A 113 2.55 19.58 -4.08
N GLY A 114 2.78 19.51 -5.40
CA GLY A 114 3.20 18.27 -6.06
C GLY A 114 4.64 17.81 -5.73
N LYS A 115 5.37 18.54 -4.88
CA LYS A 115 6.74 18.21 -4.51
C LYS A 115 6.78 17.43 -3.20
N ASN A 116 7.00 16.12 -3.32
CA ASN A 116 7.26 15.23 -2.19
C ASN A 116 8.68 15.46 -1.62
N ILE A 117 8.78 15.48 -0.29
CA ILE A 117 10.01 15.62 0.49
C ILE A 117 10.13 14.40 1.39
N ASN A 118 11.32 13.81 1.47
CA ASN A 118 11.58 12.65 2.32
C ASN A 118 11.89 13.07 3.75
N CYS A 119 11.31 12.35 4.71
CA CYS A 119 11.79 12.36 6.07
C CYS A 119 13.20 11.78 6.16
N PRO A 120 14.04 12.27 7.10
CA PRO A 120 15.33 11.65 7.40
C PRO A 120 15.19 10.17 7.73
N LYS A 121 16.29 9.43 7.52
CA LYS A 121 16.31 7.98 7.72
C LYS A 121 15.90 7.60 9.14
N GLY A 122 14.94 6.69 9.26
CA GLY A 122 14.42 6.21 10.55
C GLY A 122 13.28 7.05 11.13
N LEU A 123 12.89 8.14 10.47
CA LEU A 123 11.75 8.96 10.87
C LEU A 123 10.51 8.67 10.01
N THR A 124 9.35 8.85 10.62
CA THR A 124 8.03 8.70 9.99
C THR A 124 7.34 10.05 9.93
N CYS A 125 6.56 10.30 8.87
CA CYS A 125 5.72 11.47 8.79
C CYS A 125 4.57 11.45 9.82
N SER A 126 4.36 12.56 10.52
CA SER A 126 3.17 12.81 11.36
C SER A 126 2.83 14.29 11.38
N THR A 127 1.57 14.66 11.09
CA THR A 127 1.11 16.04 11.26
C THR A 127 0.52 16.31 12.65
N GLN A 128 0.46 15.29 13.51
CA GLN A 128 -0.08 15.40 14.87
C GLN A 128 0.97 15.84 15.89
N SER A 129 2.25 15.72 15.53
CA SER A 129 3.38 16.12 16.36
C SER A 129 3.87 17.52 15.97
N THR A 130 4.65 18.14 16.85
CA THR A 130 5.27 19.45 16.60
C THR A 130 6.21 19.40 15.38
N GLU A 131 6.90 18.27 15.22
CA GLU A 131 7.78 18.00 14.08
C GLU A 131 7.07 17.12 13.05
N ILE A 132 7.24 17.44 11.77
CA ILE A 132 6.63 16.68 10.66
C ILE A 132 7.20 15.27 10.52
N CYS A 133 8.45 15.05 10.94
CA CYS A 133 9.14 13.77 10.87
C CYS A 133 9.53 13.33 12.29
N VAL A 134 8.89 12.28 12.79
CA VAL A 134 9.04 11.81 14.17
C VAL A 134 9.67 10.43 14.24
N ASN A 135 10.33 10.15 15.37
CA ASN A 135 10.89 8.82 15.65
C ASN A 135 9.77 7.86 16.11
N ALA A 136 10.12 6.59 16.33
CA ALA A 136 9.16 5.56 16.71
C ALA A 136 8.49 5.77 18.08
N CYS A 137 9.12 6.50 19.01
CA CYS A 137 8.59 6.80 20.34
C CYS A 137 7.52 7.89 20.30
N ASP A 138 7.68 8.86 19.40
CA ASP A 138 6.78 10.02 19.25
C ASP A 138 5.73 9.80 18.14
N ARG A 139 5.71 8.62 17.53
CA ARG A 139 4.78 8.26 16.47
C ARG A 139 3.44 7.81 17.06
N PRO A 140 2.30 8.25 16.50
CA PRO A 140 1.01 7.63 16.81
C PRO A 140 1.01 6.13 16.45
N THR A 141 0.20 5.36 17.19
CA THR A 141 0.07 3.90 17.02
C THR A 141 -0.38 3.52 15.61
N THR A 142 -1.14 4.40 14.95
CA THR A 142 -1.59 4.30 13.56
C THR A 142 -0.92 5.35 12.69
N TYR A 143 -0.51 4.97 11.48
CA TYR A 143 -0.02 5.93 10.50
C TYR A 143 -1.15 6.83 10.00
N GLU A 144 -0.89 8.14 9.93
CA GLU A 144 -1.81 9.11 9.32
C GLU A 144 -1.94 8.89 7.82
N CYS A 145 -0.82 8.58 7.16
CA CYS A 145 -0.78 8.17 5.76
C CYS A 145 -0.05 6.83 5.66
N ASP A 146 -0.82 5.75 5.49
CA ASP A 146 -0.30 4.38 5.47
C ASP A 146 0.12 3.92 4.07
N ARG A 147 0.96 4.72 3.39
CA ARG A 147 1.54 4.37 2.09
C ARG A 147 3.04 4.14 2.21
N GLU A 148 3.56 3.17 1.48
CA GLU A 148 5.02 3.01 1.34
C GLU A 148 5.61 4.04 0.37
N THR A 149 4.87 4.37 -0.70
CA THR A 149 5.29 5.31 -1.73
C THR A 149 4.53 6.64 -1.65
N PRO A 150 5.15 7.75 -2.03
CA PRO A 150 4.47 9.06 -2.08
C PRO A 150 3.24 9.05 -2.98
N LEU A 151 2.31 9.97 -2.74
CA LEU A 151 1.21 10.32 -3.64
C LEU A 151 1.71 10.83 -4.99
#